data_AF-A0A835I9W2-F1
#
_entry.id   AF-A0A835I9W2-F1
#
_cell.length_a   1.000
_cell.length_b   1.000
_cell.length_c   1.000
_cell.angle_alpha   90.00
_cell.angle_beta   90.00
_cell.angle_gamma   90.00
#
_symmetry.space_group_name_H-M   'P 1'
#
loop_
_entity.id
_entity.type
_entity.pdbx_description
1 polymer ?
#
loop_
_entity_poly.entity_id
_entity_poly.type
_entity_poly.pdbx_seq_one_letter_code
_entity_poly.pdbx_strand_id
1 'polypeptide(L)'
;MALWSKYGHLIDYVNFQFYAYDQGTSVSQFMKYFETQSSHYQGGKIMASFATDGSGGLSPNDGFFTACSRLKSQGNLHGIFIWSADDSKKEGFRYEKQSQALLAIP
;
A
#
# COMPACT_ATOMS: atom_id res chain seq x y z
N MET A 1 -0.06 18.04 -18.90
CA MET A 1 -1.22 17.44 -18.19
C MET A 1 -0.81 16.08 -17.66
N ALA A 2 -1.12 15.77 -16.40
CA ALA A 2 -0.81 14.47 -15.80
C ALA A 2 -1.73 13.37 -16.35
N LEU A 3 -1.23 12.14 -16.47
CA LEU A 3 -1.95 10.97 -17.00
C LEU A 3 -3.31 10.76 -16.30
N TRP A 4 -3.34 10.84 -14.97
CA TRP A 4 -4.54 10.65 -14.16
C TRP A 4 -5.66 11.64 -14.52
N SER A 5 -5.33 12.93 -14.65
CA SER A 5 -6.31 13.96 -14.98
C SER A 5 -7.00 13.73 -16.33
N LYS A 6 -6.35 13.03 -17.26
CA LYS A 6 -6.89 12.76 -18.60
C LYS A 6 -7.58 11.40 -18.69
N TYR A 7 -7.07 10.39 -17.99
CA TYR A 7 -7.47 8.99 -18.18
C TYR A 7 -7.88 8.26 -16.90
N GLY A 8 -7.99 8.94 -15.76
CA GLY A 8 -8.35 8.31 -14.48
C GLY A 8 -9.69 7.55 -14.53
N HIS A 9 -10.62 7.99 -15.39
CA HIS A 9 -11.89 7.31 -15.63
C HIS A 9 -11.76 5.95 -16.35
N LEU A 10 -10.59 5.64 -16.92
CA LEU A 10 -10.26 4.35 -17.54
C LEU A 10 -9.37 3.47 -16.65
N ILE A 11 -8.96 3.97 -15.47
CA ILE A 11 -7.98 3.31 -14.60
C ILE A 11 -8.69 2.84 -13.33
N ASP A 12 -8.76 1.52 -13.15
CA ASP A 12 -9.49 0.94 -12.02
C ASP A 12 -8.77 1.12 -10.67
N TYR A 13 -7.44 1.02 -10.68
CA TYR A 13 -6.61 1.01 -9.48
C TYR A 13 -5.30 1.78 -9.69
N VAL A 14 -4.78 2.35 -8.61
CA VAL A 14 -3.47 3.01 -8.58
C VAL A 14 -2.53 2.25 -7.64
N ASN A 15 -1.58 1.53 -8.24
CA ASN A 15 -0.55 0.79 -7.52
C ASN A 15 0.60 1.75 -7.13
N PHE A 16 0.33 2.67 -6.22
CA PHE A 16 1.33 3.64 -5.77
C PHE A 16 2.45 2.95 -4.98
N GLN A 17 3.70 3.29 -5.29
CA GLN A 17 4.89 2.66 -4.69
C GLN A 17 5.24 3.32 -3.34
N PHE A 18 4.53 2.96 -2.26
CA PHE A 18 4.81 3.52 -0.93
C PHE A 18 6.17 3.10 -0.37
N TYR A 19 6.76 2.04 -0.89
CA TYR A 19 8.14 1.63 -0.60
C TYR A 19 9.21 2.54 -1.23
N ALA A 20 8.81 3.53 -2.05
CA ALA A 20 9.70 4.57 -2.54
C ALA A 20 9.92 5.71 -1.54
N TYR A 21 9.14 5.77 -0.45
CA TYR A 21 9.41 6.68 0.67
C TYR A 21 10.62 6.19 1.49
N ASP A 22 11.16 7.05 2.34
CA ASP A 22 12.34 6.70 3.14
C ASP A 22 12.10 5.50 4.06
N GLN A 23 13.13 4.68 4.21
CA GLN A 23 13.13 3.58 5.18
C GLN A 23 12.92 4.12 6.60
N GLY A 24 12.20 3.36 7.43
CA GLY A 24 11.85 3.80 8.79
C GLY A 24 10.67 4.77 8.81
N THR A 25 9.91 4.87 7.70
CA THR A 25 8.60 5.52 7.71
C THR A 25 7.73 4.92 8.80
N SER A 26 7.23 5.76 9.70
CA SER A 26 6.30 5.38 10.77
C SER A 26 4.86 5.21 10.27
N VAL A 27 4.01 4.59 11.09
CA VAL A 27 2.57 4.48 10.82
C VAL A 27 1.93 5.85 10.55
N SER A 28 2.27 6.89 11.33
CA SER A 28 1.68 8.22 11.16
C SER A 28 2.13 8.89 9.85
N GLN A 29 3.40 8.76 9.48
CA GLN A 29 3.91 9.24 8.20
C GLN A 29 3.24 8.52 7.03
N PHE A 30 3.14 7.18 7.10
CA PHE A 30 2.45 6.41 6.07
C PHE A 30 1.00 6.85 5.89
N MET A 31 0.24 7.04 6.97
CA MET A 31 -1.14 7.52 6.88
C MET A 31 -1.24 8.89 6.20
N LYS A 32 -0.32 9.82 6.52
CA LYS A 32 -0.24 11.14 5.88
C LYS A 32 0.11 11.03 4.39
N TYR A 33 1.06 10.17 4.04
CA TYR A 33 1.41 9.93 2.63
C TYR A 33 0.25 9.31 1.88
N PHE A 34 -0.45 8.35 2.47
CA PHE A 34 -1.61 7.71 1.87
C PHE A 34 -2.72 8.72 1.56
N GLU A 35 -3.05 9.59 2.51
CA GLU A 35 -4.00 10.68 2.32
C GLU A 35 -3.55 11.65 1.23
N THR A 36 -2.27 12.06 1.26
CA THR A 36 -1.69 12.95 0.24
C THR A 36 -1.82 12.34 -1.15
N GLN A 37 -1.45 11.07 -1.33
CA GLN A 37 -1.56 10.43 -2.63
C GLN A 37 -3.01 10.19 -3.05
N SER A 38 -3.89 9.84 -2.12
CA SER A 38 -5.33 9.75 -2.41
C SER A 38 -5.88 11.05 -2.99
N SER A 39 -5.39 12.22 -2.50
CA SER A 39 -5.80 13.53 -3.03
C SER A 39 -5.28 13.79 -4.45
N HIS A 40 -4.08 13.32 -4.80
CA HIS A 40 -3.52 13.43 -6.15
C HIS A 40 -4.26 12.55 -7.17
N TYR A 41 -4.84 11.44 -6.70
CA TYR A 41 -5.63 10.50 -7.50
C TYR A 41 -7.12 10.58 -7.14
N GLN A 42 -7.66 11.79 -6.98
CA GLN A 42 -9.05 11.99 -6.55
C GLN A 42 -10.04 11.16 -7.38
N GLY A 43 -10.93 10.45 -6.68
CA GLY A 43 -11.90 9.52 -7.27
C GLY A 43 -11.34 8.13 -7.61
N GLY A 44 -10.03 7.93 -7.49
CA GLY A 44 -9.35 6.67 -7.75
C GLY A 44 -9.26 5.75 -6.53
N LYS A 45 -8.97 4.48 -6.80
CA LYS A 45 -8.74 3.46 -5.78
C LYS A 45 -7.24 3.22 -5.62
N ILE A 46 -6.62 3.91 -4.67
CA ILE A 46 -5.20 3.72 -4.36
C ILE A 46 -5.00 2.46 -3.50
N MET A 47 -4.02 1.64 -3.86
CA MET A 47 -3.64 0.45 -3.11
C MET A 47 -2.53 0.77 -2.11
N ALA A 48 -2.60 0.21 -0.90
CA ALA A 48 -1.46 0.21 0.02
C ALA A 48 -0.35 -0.71 -0.53
N SER A 49 0.91 -0.41 -0.23
CA SER A 49 2.01 -1.24 -0.71
C SER A 49 3.25 -1.19 0.16
N PHE A 50 4.05 -2.25 0.06
CA PHE A 50 5.38 -2.36 0.63
C PHE A 50 6.23 -3.25 -0.28
N ALA A 51 7.52 -3.26 -0.02
CA ALA A 51 8.45 -4.14 -0.70
C ALA A 51 9.08 -5.16 0.26
N THR A 52 9.49 -6.30 -0.27
CA THR A 52 9.99 -7.47 0.49
C THR A 52 11.50 -7.67 0.36
N ASP A 53 12.16 -6.84 -0.44
CA ASP A 53 13.62 -6.70 -0.51
C ASP A 53 14.21 -5.91 0.66
N GLY A 54 13.35 -5.31 1.51
CA GLY A 54 13.78 -4.45 2.61
C GLY A 54 14.07 -3.01 2.18
N SER A 55 13.58 -2.58 1.01
CA SER A 55 13.59 -1.18 0.59
C SER A 55 12.70 -0.31 1.49
N GLY A 56 12.52 0.95 1.09
CA GLY A 56 11.97 2.01 1.93
C GLY A 56 10.51 1.86 2.34
N GLY A 57 9.96 2.94 2.88
CA GLY A 57 8.59 3.02 3.35
C GLY A 57 8.36 2.33 4.69
N LEU A 58 7.08 2.05 4.97
CA LEU A 58 6.63 1.42 6.21
C LEU A 58 6.73 -0.10 6.07
N SER A 59 7.66 -0.69 6.80
CA SER A 59 7.94 -2.12 6.75
C SER A 59 6.78 -2.97 7.31
N PRO A 60 6.57 -4.20 6.80
CA PRO A 60 5.61 -5.16 7.34
C PRO A 60 5.74 -5.43 8.83
N ASN A 61 6.97 -5.46 9.35
CA ASN A 61 7.24 -5.72 10.77
C ASN A 61 7.08 -4.47 11.63
N ASP A 62 7.07 -3.28 11.03
CA ASP A 62 7.13 -1.99 11.73
C ASP A 62 5.80 -1.22 11.70
N GLY A 63 4.69 -1.93 11.44
CA GLY A 63 3.33 -1.40 11.59
C GLY A 63 2.54 -1.21 10.29
N PHE A 64 3.02 -1.73 9.14
CA PHE A 64 2.24 -1.72 7.89
C PHE A 64 0.83 -2.29 8.07
N PHE A 65 0.70 -3.44 8.74
CA PHE A 65 -0.61 -4.06 8.97
C PHE A 65 -1.48 -3.29 9.97
N THR A 66 -0.87 -2.52 10.88
CA THR A 66 -1.58 -1.57 11.75
C THR A 66 -2.17 -0.44 10.93
N ALA A 67 -1.39 0.14 10.01
CA ALA A 67 -1.86 1.17 9.09
C ALA A 67 -2.98 0.63 8.17
N CYS A 68 -2.80 -0.56 7.61
CA CYS A 68 -3.83 -1.20 6.78
C CYS A 68 -5.11 -1.48 7.56
N SER A 69 -5.02 -1.96 8.80
CA SER A 69 -6.19 -2.17 9.66
C SER A 69 -6.96 -0.86 9.90
N ARG A 70 -6.25 0.26 10.10
CA ARG A 70 -6.85 1.59 10.22
C ARG A 70 -7.51 2.06 8.92
N LEU A 71 -6.86 1.87 7.78
CA LEU A 71 -7.46 2.19 6.49
C LEU A 71 -8.71 1.34 6.22
N LYS A 72 -8.67 0.05 6.58
CA LYS A 72 -9.81 -0.86 6.44
C LYS A 72 -10.99 -0.43 7.29
N SER A 73 -10.77 -0.07 8.57
CA SER A 73 -11.85 0.40 9.45
C SER A 73 -12.46 1.72 8.99
N GLN A 74 -11.73 2.51 8.21
CA GLN A 74 -12.20 3.75 7.59
C GLN A 74 -12.87 3.54 6.22
N GLY A 75 -12.91 2.30 5.69
CA GLY A 75 -13.42 2.00 4.35
C GLY A 75 -12.49 2.44 3.20
N ASN A 76 -11.25 2.82 3.51
CA ASN A 76 -10.29 3.39 2.56
C ASN A 76 -9.25 2.37 2.06
N LEU A 77 -9.25 1.15 2.58
CA LEU A 77 -8.34 0.10 2.11
C LEU A 77 -8.95 -0.63 0.89
N HIS A 78 -8.57 -0.20 -0.31
CA HIS A 78 -9.04 -0.83 -1.57
C HIS A 78 -8.29 -2.12 -1.93
N GLY A 79 -7.11 -2.33 -1.34
CA GLY A 79 -6.27 -3.51 -1.57
C GLY A 79 -4.83 -3.27 -1.14
N ILE A 80 -4.03 -4.33 -1.23
CA ILE A 80 -2.58 -4.33 -0.95
C ILE A 80 -1.88 -4.95 -2.15
N PHE A 81 -0.80 -4.33 -2.65
CA PHE A 81 0.12 -4.97 -3.58
C PHE A 81 1.54 -4.98 -3.01
N ILE A 82 2.34 -5.97 -3.41
CA ILE A 82 3.63 -6.27 -2.80
C ILE A 82 4.70 -6.36 -3.90
N TRP A 83 5.84 -5.73 -3.67
CA TRP A 83 7.00 -5.80 -4.55
C TRP A 83 8.19 -6.51 -3.85
N SER A 84 8.52 -7.76 -4.13
CA SER A 84 7.91 -8.63 -5.12
C SER A 84 7.97 -10.10 -4.68
N ALA A 85 7.31 -10.97 -5.43
CA ALA A 85 7.28 -12.40 -5.14
C ALA A 85 8.68 -13.04 -5.16
N ASP A 86 9.60 -12.53 -5.99
CA ASP A 86 10.98 -13.00 -6.12
C ASP A 86 11.73 -12.90 -4.78
N ASP A 87 11.65 -11.75 -4.11
CA ASP A 87 12.26 -11.53 -2.80
C ASP A 87 11.52 -12.26 -1.68
N SER A 88 10.19 -12.34 -1.77
CA SER A 88 9.34 -13.02 -0.79
C SER A 88 9.53 -14.54 -0.75
N LYS A 89 10.06 -15.13 -1.83
CA LYS A 89 10.23 -16.59 -1.96
C LYS A 89 11.10 -17.16 -0.84
N LYS A 90 12.17 -16.46 -0.44
CA LYS A 90 13.08 -16.91 0.63
C LYS A 90 12.42 -16.93 2.02
N GLU A 91 11.40 -16.10 2.21
CA GLU A 91 10.63 -15.97 3.45
C GLU A 91 9.28 -16.73 3.40
N GLY A 92 9.08 -17.58 2.40
CA GLY A 92 7.89 -18.45 2.29
C GLY A 92 6.56 -17.71 2.11
N PHE A 93 6.59 -16.52 1.48
CA PHE A 93 5.44 -15.68 1.21
C PHE A 93 4.65 -15.26 2.47
N ARG A 94 5.38 -15.04 3.58
CA ARG A 94 4.78 -14.70 4.88
C ARG A 94 3.88 -13.48 4.80
N TYR A 95 4.35 -12.39 4.19
CA TYR A 95 3.62 -11.11 4.19
C TYR A 95 2.48 -11.08 3.18
N GLU A 96 2.55 -11.84 2.10
CA GLU A 96 1.46 -12.08 1.16
C GLU A 96 0.28 -12.75 1.87
N LYS A 97 0.55 -13.84 2.62
CA LYS A 97 -0.47 -14.55 3.41
C LYS A 97 -1.11 -13.65 4.46
N GLN A 98 -0.30 -12.84 5.17
CA GLN A 98 -0.82 -11.87 6.13
C GLN A 98 -1.70 -10.78 5.47
N SER A 99 -1.28 -10.28 4.31
CA SER A 99 -2.05 -9.29 3.55
C SER A 99 -3.39 -9.86 3.09
N GLN A 100 -3.40 -11.08 2.55
CA GLN A 100 -4.62 -11.79 2.14
C GLN A 100 -5.56 -12.03 3.34
N ALA A 101 -5.02 -12.48 4.46
CA ALA A 101 -5.79 -12.70 5.68
C ALA A 101 -6.45 -11.41 6.19
N LEU A 102 -5.71 -10.28 6.23
CA LEU A 102 -6.25 -8.98 6.64
C LEU A 102 -7.37 -8.50 5.70
N LEU A 103 -7.19 -8.68 4.39
CA LEU A 103 -8.18 -8.27 3.39
C LEU A 103 -9.46 -9.12 3.47
N ALA A 104 -9.36 -10.40 3.83
CA ALA A 104 -10.49 -11.32 3.96
C ALA A 104 -11.34 -11.13 5.24
N ILE A 105 -10.90 -10.30 6.19
CA ILE A 105 -11.72 -9.95 7.37
C ILE A 105 -12.99 -9.22 6.89
N PRO A 106 -14.19 -9.62 7.32
CA PRO A 106 -15.44 -8.92 6.97
C PRO A 106 -15.48 -7.45 7.39
#